data_AF-A0A1W1WJ83-F1
#
_entry.id   AF-A0A1W1WJ83-F1
#
_cell.length_a   1.000
_cell.length_b   1.000
_cell.length_c   1.000
_cell.angle_alpha   90.00
_cell.angle_beta   90.00
_cell.angle_gamma   90.00
#
_symmetry.space_group_name_H-M   'P 1'
#
loop_
_entity.id
_entity.type
_entity.pdbx_description
1 polymer ?
#
loop_
_entity_poly.entity_id
_entity_poly.type
_entity_poly.pdbx_seq_one_letter_code
_entity_poly.pdbx_strand_id
1 'polypeptide(L)'
;MDEASLRLDYWIDTRSDPKFPLWVIFKEIGHSQTKCDQLPYARRSLKSIPELLKQLESLAPLNAIAKELNVPEQEVRAALWYAAWILEHLKPEESWEEWNNRVDQAWHDGILHD
;
A
#
# COMPACT_ATOMS: atom_id res chain seq x y z
N MET A 1 -21.67 -8.66 2.15
CA MET A 1 -20.69 -7.93 3.00
C MET A 1 -21.13 -6.48 2.93
N ASP A 2 -21.48 -5.87 4.05
CA ASP A 2 -22.05 -4.51 4.07
C ASP A 2 -20.94 -3.46 4.24
N GLU A 3 -21.19 -2.24 3.76
CA GLU A 3 -20.21 -1.14 3.78
C GLU A 3 -19.79 -0.75 5.21
N ALA A 4 -20.64 -1.07 6.20
CA ALA A 4 -20.37 -0.87 7.62
C ALA A 4 -19.28 -1.80 8.18
N SER A 5 -19.04 -2.96 7.56
CA SER A 5 -17.90 -3.82 7.88
C SER A 5 -16.58 -3.38 7.20
N LEU A 6 -16.61 -2.29 6.41
CA LEU A 6 -15.47 -1.69 5.71
C LEU A 6 -14.92 -0.41 6.38
N ARG A 7 -15.34 -0.06 7.61
CA ARG A 7 -14.96 1.22 8.25
C ARG A 7 -13.43 1.37 8.36
N LEU A 8 -12.93 2.40 7.66
CA LEU A 8 -11.58 2.95 7.69
C LEU A 8 -11.01 3.15 9.11
N ASP A 9 -11.91 3.42 10.05
CA ASP A 9 -11.59 3.84 11.41
C ASP A 9 -11.01 2.68 12.25
N TYR A 10 -11.32 1.42 11.92
CA TYR A 10 -10.81 0.23 12.61
C TYR A 10 -9.35 -0.12 12.22
N TRP A 11 -8.76 0.61 11.27
CA TRP A 11 -7.51 0.25 10.60
C TRP A 11 -6.25 0.77 11.30
N ILE A 12 -6.35 1.89 12.01
CA ILE A 12 -5.18 2.51 12.65
C ILE A 12 -4.62 1.61 13.75
N ASP A 13 -5.49 0.94 14.49
CA ASP A 13 -5.12 0.13 15.66
C ASP A 13 -4.74 -1.32 15.30
N THR A 14 -5.13 -1.81 14.11
CA THR A 14 -4.94 -3.21 13.70
C THR A 14 -3.98 -3.42 12.54
N ARG A 15 -3.39 -2.35 11.98
CA ARG A 15 -2.44 -2.40 10.83
C ARG A 15 -1.16 -3.22 11.05
N SER A 16 -0.90 -3.67 12.27
CA SER A 16 0.22 -4.55 12.62
C SER A 16 -0.24 -5.95 13.04
N ASP A 17 -1.54 -6.24 13.01
CA ASP A 17 -2.09 -7.57 13.29
C ASP A 17 -1.73 -8.54 12.15
N PRO A 18 -1.16 -9.73 12.42
CA PRO A 18 -0.88 -10.73 11.39
C PRO A 18 -2.11 -11.20 10.60
N LYS A 19 -3.31 -11.07 11.17
CA LYS A 19 -4.61 -11.36 10.52
C LYS A 19 -5.23 -10.14 9.86
N PHE A 20 -4.47 -9.06 9.69
CA PHE A 20 -4.95 -7.85 9.05
C PHE A 20 -5.51 -8.18 7.65
N PRO A 21 -6.74 -7.73 7.33
CA PRO A 21 -7.35 -8.01 6.05
C PRO A 21 -6.62 -7.26 4.93
N LEU A 22 -5.64 -7.90 4.30
CA LEU A 22 -4.83 -7.31 3.22
C LEU A 22 -5.67 -6.75 2.04
N TRP A 23 -6.90 -7.25 1.83
CA TRP A 23 -7.82 -6.75 0.81
C TRP A 23 -8.12 -5.25 0.93
N VAL A 24 -8.04 -4.69 2.13
CA VAL A 24 -8.23 -3.25 2.37
C VAL A 24 -7.15 -2.42 1.67
N ILE A 25 -5.90 -2.85 1.79
CA ILE A 25 -4.77 -2.23 1.08
C ILE A 25 -4.92 -2.48 -0.42
N PHE A 26 -5.42 -3.66 -0.80
CA PHE A 26 -5.65 -3.98 -2.20
C PHE A 26 -6.77 -3.19 -2.88
N LYS A 27 -7.58 -2.40 -2.15
CA LYS A 27 -8.47 -1.41 -2.79
C LYS A 27 -7.67 -0.28 -3.46
N GLU A 28 -6.58 0.17 -2.85
CA GLU A 28 -5.76 1.27 -3.39
C GLU A 28 -4.53 0.75 -4.13
N ILE A 29 -4.05 -0.45 -3.78
CA ILE A 29 -2.82 -1.05 -4.31
C ILE A 29 -3.15 -2.29 -5.14
N GLY A 30 -2.65 -2.33 -6.37
CA GLY A 30 -2.82 -3.43 -7.29
C GLY A 30 -1.53 -4.20 -7.45
N HIS A 31 -1.68 -5.44 -7.92
CA HIS A 31 -0.58 -6.27 -8.34
C HIS A 31 -0.91 -6.88 -9.71
N SER A 32 0.02 -6.84 -10.65
CA SER A 32 -0.23 -7.34 -12.02
C SER A 32 1.06 -7.83 -12.65
N GLN A 33 1.00 -8.99 -13.29
CA GLN A 33 2.12 -9.54 -14.05
C GLN A 33 2.48 -8.70 -15.29
N THR A 34 1.59 -7.79 -15.72
CA THR A 34 1.72 -7.01 -16.97
C THR A 34 1.88 -5.51 -16.76
N LYS A 35 1.80 -5.02 -15.52
CA LYS A 35 1.95 -3.59 -15.19
C LYS A 35 3.14 -3.37 -14.26
N CYS A 36 3.74 -2.19 -14.37
CA CYS A 36 4.76 -1.69 -13.45
C CYS A 36 5.89 -2.69 -13.15
N ASP A 37 6.37 -3.43 -14.15
CA ASP A 37 7.42 -4.45 -14.00
C ASP A 37 7.12 -5.50 -12.90
N GLN A 38 5.84 -5.85 -12.74
CA GLN A 38 5.37 -6.78 -11.71
C GLN A 38 5.58 -6.24 -10.28
N LEU A 39 5.72 -4.94 -10.12
CA LEU A 39 5.75 -4.28 -8.82
C LEU A 39 4.32 -3.89 -8.41
N PRO A 40 4.05 -3.78 -7.09
CA PRO A 40 2.80 -3.21 -6.62
C PRO A 40 2.65 -1.77 -7.12
N TYR A 41 1.43 -1.40 -7.48
CA TYR A 41 1.12 -0.09 -8.05
C TYR A 41 -0.14 0.52 -7.45
N ALA A 42 -0.24 1.85 -7.41
CA ALA A 42 -1.46 2.53 -7.03
C ALA A 42 -2.49 2.38 -8.15
N ARG A 43 -3.65 1.78 -7.86
CA ARG A 43 -4.61 1.33 -8.89
C ARG A 43 -5.16 2.47 -9.74
N ARG A 44 -5.38 3.64 -9.13
CA ARG A 44 -5.93 4.84 -9.79
C ARG A 44 -4.90 5.55 -10.66
N SER A 45 -3.71 5.80 -10.13
CA SER A 45 -2.67 6.56 -10.83
C SER A 45 -1.76 5.70 -11.70
N LEU A 46 -1.82 4.37 -11.54
CA LEU A 46 -0.94 3.37 -12.16
C LEU A 46 0.56 3.62 -11.89
N LYS A 47 0.87 4.34 -10.80
CA LYS A 47 2.26 4.57 -10.38
C LYS A 47 2.75 3.42 -9.50
N SER A 48 4.02 3.04 -9.70
CA SER A 48 4.70 2.06 -8.85
C SER A 48 4.75 2.52 -7.39
N ILE A 49 4.42 1.65 -6.44
CA ILE A 49 4.49 1.97 -5.00
C ILE A 49 5.94 2.23 -4.55
N PRO A 50 6.94 1.41 -4.93
CA PRO A 50 8.35 1.75 -4.70
C PRO A 50 8.73 3.15 -5.19
N GLU A 51 8.26 3.54 -6.38
CA GLU A 51 8.54 4.87 -6.93
C GLU A 51 7.86 5.98 -6.12
N LEU A 52 6.61 5.79 -5.70
CA LEU A 52 5.91 6.73 -4.83
C LEU A 52 6.62 6.91 -3.49
N LEU A 53 7.11 5.84 -2.87
CA LEU A 53 7.88 5.91 -1.62
C LEU A 53 9.19 6.70 -1.81
N LYS A 54 9.88 6.51 -2.94
CA LYS A 54 11.09 7.27 -3.29
C LYS A 54 10.77 8.75 -3.57
N GLN A 55 9.64 9.05 -4.22
CA GLN A 55 9.19 10.44 -4.43
C GLN A 55 8.77 11.12 -3.13
N LEU A 56 8.18 10.39 -2.18
CA LEU A 56 7.84 10.94 -0.87
C LEU A 56 9.06 11.45 -0.12
N GLU A 57 10.21 10.79 -0.26
CA GLU A 57 11.46 11.29 0.35
C GLU A 57 11.83 12.70 -0.13
N SER A 58 11.63 13.01 -1.41
CA SER A 58 12.01 14.31 -1.99
C SER A 58 10.97 15.41 -1.76
N LEU A 59 9.71 15.04 -1.53
CA LEU A 59 8.59 15.97 -1.37
C LEU A 59 8.21 16.22 0.08
N ALA A 60 8.41 15.24 0.97
CA ALA A 60 7.98 15.34 2.35
C ALA A 60 8.96 16.18 3.19
N PRO A 61 8.47 16.99 4.13
CA PRO A 61 9.33 17.65 5.12
C PRO A 61 9.80 16.61 6.15
N LEU A 62 10.72 15.72 5.76
CA LEU A 62 11.16 14.59 6.60
C LEU A 62 11.66 15.04 7.98
N ASN A 63 12.30 16.21 8.07
CA ASN A 63 12.71 16.81 9.34
C ASN A 63 11.53 17.07 10.28
N ALA A 64 10.40 17.59 9.77
CA ALA A 64 9.21 17.83 10.59
C ALA A 64 8.60 16.52 11.09
N ILE A 65 8.53 15.50 10.22
CA ILE A 65 8.06 14.17 10.59
C ILE A 65 8.96 13.55 11.65
N ALA A 66 10.29 13.64 11.47
CA ALA A 66 11.27 13.11 12.40
C ALA A 66 11.18 13.75 13.79
N LYS A 67 10.94 15.07 13.84
CA LYS A 67 10.68 15.79 15.11
C LYS A 67 9.42 15.30 15.81
N GLU A 68 8.32 15.15 15.07
CA GLU A 68 7.05 14.65 15.64
C GLU A 68 7.20 13.23 16.20
N LEU A 69 7.98 12.40 15.50
CA LEU A 69 8.28 11.01 15.91
C LEU A 69 9.39 10.90 16.97
N ASN A 70 10.07 12.00 17.30
CA ASN A 70 11.24 12.04 18.19
C ASN A 70 12.36 11.06 17.79
N VAL A 71 12.70 11.04 16.49
CA VAL A 71 13.78 10.21 15.92
C VAL A 71 14.67 11.04 14.99
N PRO A 72 15.90 10.59 14.66
CA PRO A 72 16.71 11.19 13.61
C PRO A 72 16.02 11.14 12.23
N GLU A 73 16.19 12.20 11.43
CA GLU A 73 15.66 12.25 10.05
C GLU A 73 16.17 11.09 9.18
N GLN A 74 17.42 10.66 9.41
CA GLN A 74 18.03 9.54 8.71
C GLN A 74 17.27 8.22 8.94
N GLU A 75 16.65 8.03 10.12
CA GLU A 75 15.86 6.83 10.40
C GLU A 75 14.54 6.83 9.61
N VAL A 76 13.89 7.99 9.48
CA VAL A 76 12.68 8.13 8.65
C VAL A 76 13.01 7.85 7.17
N ARG A 77 14.13 8.42 6.67
CA ARG A 77 14.61 8.14 5.32
C ARG A 77 14.91 6.66 5.11
N ALA A 78 15.63 6.04 6.05
CA ALA A 78 15.96 4.62 5.99
C ALA A 78 14.70 3.74 6.00
N ALA A 79 13.67 4.10 6.78
CA ALA A 79 12.40 3.36 6.81
C ALA A 79 11.68 3.39 5.45
N LEU A 80 11.62 4.55 4.79
CA LEU A 80 11.05 4.68 3.44
C LEU A 80 11.82 3.83 2.42
N TRP A 81 13.15 3.89 2.46
CA TRP A 81 13.99 3.12 1.54
C TRP A 81 13.90 1.62 1.80
N TYR A 82 13.84 1.19 3.07
CA TYR A 82 13.65 -0.21 3.43
C TYR A 82 12.32 -0.75 2.90
N ALA A 83 11.24 0.02 3.04
CA ALA A 83 9.94 -0.34 2.48
C ALA A 83 10.00 -0.44 0.94
N ALA A 84 10.60 0.53 0.25
CA ALA A 84 10.77 0.48 -1.20
C ALA A 84 11.60 -0.74 -1.63
N TRP A 85 12.72 -1.00 -0.95
CA TRP A 85 13.61 -2.11 -1.24
C TRP A 85 12.90 -3.47 -1.09
N ILE A 86 12.15 -3.66 0.01
CA ILE A 86 11.33 -4.86 0.24
C ILE A 86 10.41 -5.11 -0.97
N LEU A 87 9.68 -4.08 -1.41
CA LEU A 87 8.72 -4.21 -2.49
C LEU A 87 9.38 -4.47 -3.86
N GLU A 88 10.62 -4.05 -4.05
CA GLU A 88 11.40 -4.29 -5.28
C GLU A 88 12.02 -5.69 -5.35
N HIS A 89 12.26 -6.33 -4.20
CA HIS A 89 13.05 -7.56 -4.13
C HIS A 89 12.26 -8.77 -3.62
N LEU A 90 11.18 -8.56 -2.86
CA LEU A 90 10.32 -9.65 -2.46
C LEU A 90 9.38 -10.04 -3.59
N LYS A 91 9.30 -11.34 -3.83
CA LYS A 91 8.26 -11.86 -4.71
C LYS A 91 6.90 -11.69 -4.02
N PRO A 92 5.88 -11.24 -4.76
CA PRO A 92 4.51 -11.22 -4.28
C PRO A 92 4.07 -12.65 -3.96
N GLU A 93 3.23 -12.81 -2.94
CA GLU A 93 2.60 -14.11 -2.70
C GLU A 93 1.59 -14.40 -3.80
N GLU A 94 1.44 -15.68 -4.17
CA GLU A 94 0.48 -16.11 -5.19
C GLU A 94 -0.97 -15.69 -4.84
N SER A 95 -1.29 -15.64 -3.55
CA SER A 95 -2.59 -15.20 -3.03
C SER A 95 -2.94 -13.75 -3.40
N TRP A 96 -1.95 -12.91 -3.72
CA TRP A 96 -2.17 -11.49 -4.02
C TRP A 96 -2.86 -11.29 -5.36
N GLU A 97 -2.59 -12.15 -6.35
CA GLU A 97 -3.26 -12.09 -7.64
C GLU A 97 -4.75 -12.43 -7.52
N GLU A 98 -5.08 -13.45 -6.72
CA GLU A 98 -6.47 -13.81 -6.41
C GLU A 98 -7.20 -12.64 -5.73
N TRP A 99 -6.57 -12.01 -4.75
CA TRP A 99 -7.13 -10.82 -4.12
C TRP A 99 -7.28 -9.65 -5.09
N ASN A 100 -6.29 -9.42 -5.97
CA ASN A 100 -6.33 -8.36 -6.95
C ASN A 100 -7.55 -8.53 -7.89
N ASN A 101 -7.78 -9.75 -8.37
CA ASN A 101 -8.90 -10.12 -9.22
C ASN A 101 -10.26 -9.98 -8.50
N ARG A 102 -10.34 -10.36 -7.22
CA ARG A 102 -11.56 -10.21 -6.43
C ARG A 102 -11.96 -8.75 -6.22
N VAL A 103 -10.98 -7.88 -5.99
CA VAL A 103 -11.22 -6.42 -5.89
C VAL A 103 -11.65 -5.85 -7.25
N ASP A 104 -11.00 -6.25 -8.34
CA ASP A 104 -11.36 -5.83 -9.70
C ASP A 104 -12.80 -6.24 -10.05
N GLN A 105 -13.19 -7.47 -9.71
CA GLN A 105 -14.55 -7.96 -9.88
C GLN A 105 -15.54 -7.16 -9.02
N ALA A 106 -15.21 -6.86 -7.75
CA ALA A 106 -16.09 -6.09 -6.88
C ALA A 106 -16.30 -4.65 -7.37
N TRP A 107 -15.31 -4.03 -8.02
CA TRP A 107 -15.50 -2.75 -8.72
C TRP A 107 -16.37 -2.89 -9.96
N HIS A 108 -16.14 -3.92 -10.77
CA HIS A 108 -16.95 -4.16 -11.97
C HIS A 108 -18.43 -4.38 -11.63
N ASP A 109 -18.70 -5.10 -10.55
CA ASP A 109 -20.05 -5.39 -10.06
C ASP A 109 -20.68 -4.20 -9.31
N GLY A 110 -19.95 -3.08 -9.16
CA GLY A 110 -20.42 -1.90 -8.46
C GLY A 110 -20.60 -2.09 -6.95
N ILE A 111 -19.94 -3.08 -6.34
CA ILE A 111 -19.96 -3.33 -4.89
C ILE A 111 -19.03 -2.35 -4.16
N LEU A 112 -17.88 -2.05 -4.77
CA LEU A 112 -16.96 -1.03 -4.28
C LEU A 112 -17.18 0.27 -5.08
N HIS A 113 -17.33 1.37 -4.36
CA HIS A 113 -17.39 2.71 -4.94
C HIS A 113 -16.11 3.50 -4.63
N ASP A 114 -15.88 4.54 -5.44
CA ASP A 114 -14.75 5.46 -5.31
C ASP A 114 -14.83 6.34 -4.06
#